data_AF-A0A089P0C2-F1
#
_entry.id   AF-A0A089P0C2-F1
#
_cell.length_a   1.000
_cell.length_b   1.000
_cell.length_c   1.000
_cell.angle_alpha   90.00
_cell.angle_beta   90.00
_cell.angle_gamma   90.00
#
_symmetry.space_group_name_H-M   'P 1'
#
loop_
_entity.id
_entity.type
_entity.pdbx_description
1 polymer ?
#
loop_
_entity_poly.entity_id
_entity_poly.type
_entity_poly.pdbx_seq_one_letter_code
_entity_poly.pdbx_strand_id
1 'polypeptide(L)'
;MEQGFVDLVLGCGSGPLFYDPARGRNGQAAHPIYKKVGERLAAWVRAIGIDDDGVDPNHGWRHRFKTVGRRAGIDPSLLDAIQGHAPRTEGEHYGRYPVEAMFEAICRLPRYDVGSGL
;
A
#
# COMPACT_ATOMS: atom_id res chain seq x y z
N MET A 1 1.71 -17.00 0.45
CA MET A 1 2.78 -16.06 0.04
C MET A 1 3.28 -16.50 -1.32
N GLU A 2 2.45 -16.40 -2.37
CA GLU A 2 2.74 -17.07 -3.66
C GLU A 2 3.25 -16.12 -4.75
N GLN A 3 3.10 -14.81 -4.61
CA GLN A 3 3.44 -13.81 -5.64
C GLN A 3 4.93 -13.38 -5.63
N GLY A 4 5.82 -14.18 -5.05
CA GLY A 4 7.28 -13.94 -5.04
C GLY A 4 7.78 -12.66 -4.34
N PHE A 5 6.92 -11.88 -3.68
CA PHE A 5 7.32 -10.58 -3.10
C PHE A 5 8.40 -10.71 -2.01
N VAL A 6 8.34 -11.76 -1.18
CA VAL A 6 9.37 -11.99 -0.15
C VAL A 6 10.72 -12.32 -0.81
N ASP A 7 10.71 -13.16 -1.84
CA ASP A 7 11.92 -13.53 -2.58
C ASP A 7 12.53 -12.32 -3.31
N LEU A 8 11.70 -11.44 -3.87
CA LEU A 8 12.12 -10.16 -4.44
C LEU A 8 12.78 -9.25 -3.40
N VAL A 9 12.22 -9.15 -2.19
CA VAL A 9 12.80 -8.34 -1.11
C VAL A 9 14.11 -8.93 -0.61
N LEU A 10 14.21 -10.25 -0.46
CA LEU A 10 15.44 -10.95 -0.05
C LEU A 10 16.52 -10.92 -1.13
N GLY A 11 16.15 -10.84 -2.41
CA GLY A 11 17.08 -10.66 -3.53
C GLY A 11 17.57 -9.20 -3.71
N CYS A 12 16.95 -8.24 -3.03
CA CYS A 12 17.37 -6.84 -3.08
C CYS A 12 18.48 -6.54 -2.06
N GLY A 13 19.46 -5.74 -2.48
CA GLY A 13 20.47 -5.18 -1.57
C GLY A 13 19.91 -4.06 -0.67
N SER A 14 20.79 -3.42 0.11
CA SER A 14 20.39 -2.29 0.95
C SER A 14 19.97 -1.08 0.11
N GLY A 15 18.73 -0.61 0.31
CA GLY A 15 18.21 0.57 -0.38
C GLY A 15 16.69 0.53 -0.57
N PRO A 16 16.14 1.45 -1.38
CA PRO A 16 14.71 1.46 -1.71
C PRO A 16 14.34 0.34 -2.68
N LEU A 17 13.26 -0.40 -2.38
CA LEU A 17 12.81 -1.54 -3.18
C LEU A 17 12.21 -1.16 -4.54
N PHE A 18 11.54 -0.02 -4.62
CA PHE A 18 10.69 0.34 -5.76
C PHE A 18 11.28 1.44 -6.66
N TYR A 19 12.50 1.90 -6.37
CA TYR A 19 13.18 2.89 -7.19
C TYR A 19 14.70 2.85 -6.98
N ASP A 20 15.44 3.21 -8.03
CA ASP A 20 16.90 3.32 -8.01
C ASP A 20 17.29 4.79 -7.77
N PRO A 21 17.94 5.14 -6.64
CA PRO A 21 18.42 6.50 -6.37
C PRO A 21 19.40 7.03 -7.42
N ALA A 22 20.23 6.17 -8.03
CA ALA A 22 21.25 6.56 -9.00
C ALA A 22 20.65 7.04 -10.33
N ARG A 23 19.39 6.70 -10.64
CA ARG A 23 18.66 7.22 -11.81
C ARG A 23 18.17 8.66 -11.63
N GLY A 24 18.40 9.27 -10.46
CA GLY A 24 17.99 10.64 -10.16
C GLY A 24 18.90 11.66 -10.84
N ARG A 25 18.41 12.38 -11.86
CA ARG A 25 19.14 13.52 -12.43
C ARG A 25 19.38 14.60 -11.36
N ASN A 26 20.65 14.81 -11.02
CA ASN A 26 21.20 15.91 -10.21
C ASN A 26 20.63 16.07 -8.78
N GLY A 27 20.05 15.02 -8.18
CA GLY A 27 19.74 14.98 -6.74
C GLY A 27 18.81 16.09 -6.21
N GLN A 28 18.11 16.82 -7.07
CA GLN A 28 17.31 17.98 -6.66
C GLN A 28 16.15 17.55 -5.76
N ALA A 29 16.20 17.92 -4.48
CA ALA A 29 15.20 17.59 -3.48
C ALA A 29 13.77 18.04 -3.84
N ALA A 30 13.63 19.03 -4.75
CA ALA A 30 12.35 19.47 -5.30
C ALA A 30 11.58 18.39 -6.05
N HIS A 31 12.27 17.45 -6.72
CA HIS A 31 11.64 16.37 -7.50
C HIS A 31 12.21 14.99 -7.15
N PRO A 32 11.92 14.45 -5.95
CA PRO A 32 12.41 13.14 -5.52
C PRO A 32 11.96 12.03 -6.46
N ILE A 33 12.83 11.05 -6.72
CA ILE A 33 12.58 10.05 -7.75
C ILE A 33 11.36 9.16 -7.43
N TYR A 34 11.05 8.95 -6.15
CA TYR A 34 9.87 8.20 -5.71
C TYR A 34 8.56 8.86 -6.15
N LYS A 35 8.49 10.21 -6.20
CA LYS A 35 7.32 10.93 -6.72
C LYS A 35 7.11 10.63 -8.20
N LYS A 36 8.20 10.68 -8.99
CA LYS A 36 8.17 10.35 -10.43
C LYS A 36 7.79 8.90 -10.72
N VAL A 37 8.14 7.97 -9.83
CA VAL A 37 7.67 6.58 -9.93
C VAL A 37 6.17 6.49 -9.65
N GLY A 38 5.67 7.16 -8.61
CA GLY A 38 4.23 7.24 -8.31
C GLY A 38 3.40 7.94 -9.41
N GLU A 39 3.92 9.00 -10.01
CA GLU A 39 3.32 9.70 -11.16
C GLU A 39 3.20 8.77 -12.38
N ARG A 40 4.26 8.01 -12.69
CA ARG A 40 4.26 7.02 -13.79
C ARG A 40 3.31 5.86 -13.52
N LEU A 41 3.23 5.39 -12.27
CA LEU A 41 2.29 4.35 -11.87
C LEU A 41 0.84 4.83 -12.06
N ALA A 42 0.52 6.06 -11.62
CA ALA A 42 -0.79 6.65 -11.83
C ALA A 42 -1.13 6.82 -13.32
N ALA A 43 -0.18 7.29 -14.14
CA ALA A 43 -0.36 7.40 -15.59
C ALA A 43 -0.58 6.04 -16.26
N TRP A 44 0.10 4.98 -15.82
CA TRP A 44 -0.14 3.62 -16.29
C TRP A 44 -1.52 3.08 -15.88
N VAL A 45 -1.95 3.32 -14.63
CA VAL A 45 -3.30 2.96 -14.16
C VAL A 45 -4.40 3.64 -15.00
N ARG A 46 -4.22 4.92 -15.36
CA ARG A 46 -5.09 5.61 -16.32
C ARG A 46 -5.07 4.94 -17.69
N ALA A 47 -3.89 4.62 -18.22
CA ALA A 47 -3.72 4.02 -19.55
C ALA A 47 -4.32 2.61 -19.70
N ILE A 48 -4.53 1.86 -18.62
CA ILE A 48 -5.23 0.56 -18.63
C ILE A 48 -6.77 0.69 -18.45
N GLY A 49 -7.33 1.91 -18.54
CA GLY A 49 -8.77 2.15 -18.54
C GLY A 49 -9.40 2.41 -17.16
N ILE A 50 -8.61 2.80 -16.15
CA ILE A 50 -9.13 3.25 -14.85
C ILE A 50 -9.03 4.79 -14.82
N ASP A 51 -9.91 5.46 -15.56
CA ASP A 51 -9.82 6.89 -15.94
C ASP A 51 -10.72 7.84 -15.14
N ASP A 52 -11.48 7.36 -14.16
CA ASP A 52 -12.30 8.20 -13.25
C ASP A 52 -11.48 9.28 -12.53
N ASP A 53 -11.68 10.54 -12.92
CA ASP A 53 -11.02 11.73 -12.36
C ASP A 53 -11.31 11.96 -10.87
N GLY A 54 -12.40 11.40 -10.33
CA GLY A 54 -12.72 11.44 -8.90
C GLY A 54 -11.82 10.54 -8.04
N VAL A 55 -10.99 9.69 -8.65
CA VAL A 55 -10.12 8.72 -7.97
C VAL A 55 -8.65 9.04 -8.22
N ASP A 56 -7.89 9.38 -7.17
CA ASP A 56 -6.42 9.32 -7.21
C ASP A 56 -5.98 7.85 -7.34
N PRO A 57 -5.27 7.45 -8.41
CA PRO A 57 -4.92 6.04 -8.65
C PRO A 57 -4.06 5.41 -7.55
N ASN A 58 -3.17 6.18 -6.92
CA ASN A 58 -2.29 5.69 -5.86
C ASN A 58 -3.05 5.61 -4.52
N HIS A 59 -3.95 6.56 -4.26
CA HIS A 59 -4.78 6.58 -3.05
C HIS A 59 -5.95 5.58 -3.10
N GLY A 60 -6.41 5.19 -4.30
CA GLY A 60 -7.50 4.24 -4.52
C GLY A 60 -7.30 2.90 -3.77
N TRP A 61 -6.08 2.38 -3.71
CA TRP A 61 -5.75 1.18 -2.94
C TRP A 61 -5.98 1.36 -1.43
N ARG A 62 -5.66 2.54 -0.87
CA ARG A 62 -5.88 2.87 0.56
C ARG A 62 -7.37 2.93 0.89
N HIS A 63 -8.17 3.53 0.00
CA HIS A 63 -9.63 3.50 0.12
C HIS A 63 -10.20 2.09 -0.02
N ARG A 64 -9.75 1.31 -1.02
CA ARG A 64 -10.19 -0.08 -1.24
C ARG A 64 -9.94 -0.95 -0.02
N PHE A 65 -8.76 -0.87 0.60
CA PHE A 65 -8.43 -1.60 1.82
C PHE A 65 -9.43 -1.31 2.95
N LYS A 66 -9.73 -0.03 3.23
CA LYS A 66 -10.73 0.36 4.23
C LYS A 66 -12.13 -0.14 3.89
N THR A 67 -12.57 -0.03 2.63
CA THR A 67 -13.89 -0.48 2.19
C THR A 67 -14.05 -1.99 2.28
N VAL A 68 -13.06 -2.76 1.84
CA VAL A 68 -13.10 -4.23 1.90
C VAL A 68 -12.93 -4.73 3.34
N GLY A 69 -12.06 -4.09 4.14
CA GLY A 69 -11.88 -4.45 5.55
C GLY A 69 -13.15 -4.26 6.39
N ARG A 70 -13.90 -3.16 6.16
CA ARG A 70 -15.23 -2.97 6.77
C ARG A 70 -16.22 -4.07 6.37
N ARG A 71 -16.24 -4.48 5.09
CA ARG A 71 -17.09 -5.58 4.60
C ARG A 71 -16.69 -6.93 5.21
N ALA A 72 -15.41 -7.13 5.53
CA ALA A 72 -14.89 -8.32 6.21
C ALA A 72 -15.03 -8.27 7.76
N GLY A 73 -15.74 -7.27 8.31
CA GLY A 73 -15.93 -7.15 9.77
C GLY A 73 -14.64 -6.91 10.55
N ILE A 74 -13.63 -6.28 9.93
CA ILE A 74 -12.40 -5.88 10.61
C ILE A 74 -12.66 -4.59 11.39
N ASP A 75 -12.18 -4.55 12.63
CA ASP A 75 -12.26 -3.38 13.48
C ASP A 75 -11.68 -2.12 12.80
N PRO A 76 -12.39 -0.98 12.78
CA PRO A 76 -11.90 0.25 12.16
C PRO A 76 -10.52 0.70 12.65
N SER A 77 -10.24 0.52 13.95
CA SER A 77 -8.98 0.91 14.60
C SER A 77 -7.82 0.03 14.17
N LEU A 78 -8.03 -1.29 14.00
CA LEU A 78 -7.04 -2.17 13.37
C LEU A 78 -6.77 -1.78 11.91
N LEU A 79 -7.81 -1.40 11.16
CA LEU A 79 -7.64 -0.88 9.80
C LEU A 79 -6.89 0.47 9.77
N ASP A 80 -7.01 1.29 10.81
CA ASP A 80 -6.27 2.56 10.95
C ASP A 80 -4.81 2.30 11.34
N ALA A 81 -4.56 1.38 12.28
CA ALA A 81 -3.23 0.94 12.69
C ALA A 81 -2.42 0.36 11.52
N ILE A 82 -3.00 -0.58 10.75
CA ILE A 82 -2.35 -1.17 9.55
C ILE A 82 -2.02 -0.09 8.50
N GLN A 83 -2.85 0.95 8.40
CA GLN A 83 -2.63 2.06 7.46
C GLN A 83 -1.73 3.18 8.02
N GLY A 84 -1.36 3.14 9.30
CA GLY A 84 -0.63 4.22 9.97
C GLY A 84 -1.42 5.53 10.07
N HIS A 85 -2.75 5.49 10.20
CA HIS A 85 -3.50 6.69 10.59
C HIS A 85 -3.27 7.01 12.07
N ALA A 86 -3.19 8.29 12.39
CA ALA A 86 -3.18 8.75 13.77
C ALA A 86 -4.54 8.45 14.45
N PRO A 87 -4.54 8.05 15.73
CA PRO A 87 -5.76 7.96 16.54
C PRO A 87 -6.55 9.28 16.54
N ARG A 88 -7.86 9.17 16.66
CA ARG A 88 -8.79 10.32 16.65
C ARG A 88 -9.22 10.76 18.05
N THR A 89 -8.96 9.93 19.06
CA THR A 89 -9.36 10.15 20.45
C THR A 89 -8.29 9.62 21.42
N GLU A 90 -8.24 10.18 22.63
CA GLU A 90 -7.39 9.68 23.73
C GLU A 90 -7.64 8.19 24.05
N GLY A 91 -8.89 7.72 23.87
CA GLY A 91 -9.24 6.31 24.05
C GLY A 91 -8.58 5.39 23.03
N GLU A 92 -8.45 5.83 21.77
CA GLU A 92 -7.76 5.08 20.71
C GLU A 92 -6.22 5.09 20.87
N HIS A 93 -5.67 5.95 21.74
CA HIS A 93 -4.25 5.89 22.13
C HIS A 93 -3.96 4.84 23.22
N TYR A 94 -4.96 4.31 23.92
CA TYR A 94 -4.75 3.32 24.97
C TYR A 94 -4.45 1.93 24.41
N GLY A 95 -3.38 1.32 24.93
CA GLY A 95 -2.92 -0.01 24.53
C GLY A 95 -1.96 0.03 23.34
N ARG A 96 -1.92 -1.07 22.59
CA ARG A 96 -1.18 -1.22 21.32
C ARG A 96 -1.99 -2.14 20.43
N TYR A 97 -1.76 -2.06 19.12
CA TYR A 97 -2.24 -3.04 18.15
C TYR A 97 -1.17 -4.12 17.96
N PRO A 98 -1.35 -5.36 18.46
CA PRO A 98 -0.37 -6.42 18.29
C PRO A 98 -0.22 -6.80 16.81
N VAL A 99 0.97 -7.22 16.40
CA VAL A 99 1.25 -7.60 15.00
C VAL A 99 0.40 -8.81 14.60
N GLU A 100 0.16 -9.70 15.53
CA GLU A 100 -0.67 -10.90 15.42
C GLU A 100 -2.13 -10.54 15.11
N ALA A 101 -2.70 -9.56 15.83
CA ALA A 101 -4.06 -9.09 15.60
C ALA A 101 -4.21 -8.37 14.25
N MET A 102 -3.19 -7.61 13.84
CA MET A 102 -3.15 -7.00 12.51
C MET A 102 -3.00 -8.05 11.40
N PHE A 103 -2.23 -9.11 11.63
CA PHE A 103 -2.09 -10.23 10.71
C PHE A 103 -3.41 -11.02 10.56
N GLU A 104 -4.06 -11.38 11.66
CA GLU A 104 -5.38 -12.02 11.63
C GLU A 104 -6.43 -11.17 10.90
N ALA A 105 -6.41 -9.85 11.10
CA ALA A 105 -7.26 -8.92 10.35
C ALA A 105 -6.97 -8.99 8.85
N ILE A 106 -5.71 -8.94 8.43
CA ILE A 106 -5.32 -9.08 7.00
C ILE A 106 -5.78 -10.42 6.43
N CYS A 107 -5.70 -11.51 7.19
CA CYS A 107 -6.17 -12.84 6.77
C CYS A 107 -7.69 -12.94 6.54
N ARG A 108 -8.50 -12.00 7.07
CA ARG A 108 -9.95 -11.92 6.78
C ARG A 108 -10.27 -11.25 5.44
N LEU A 109 -9.31 -10.59 4.80
CA LEU A 109 -9.52 -9.96 3.51
C LEU A 109 -9.64 -11.03 2.40
N PRO A 110 -10.56 -10.86 1.43
CA PRO A 110 -10.66 -11.77 0.30
C PRO A 110 -9.36 -11.74 -0.51
N ARG A 111 -8.87 -12.93 -0.87
CA ARG A 111 -7.73 -13.07 -1.78
C ARG A 111 -8.11 -12.58 -3.17
N TYR A 112 -7.18 -11.94 -3.86
CA TYR A 112 -7.30 -11.70 -5.28
C TYR A 112 -6.99 -12.98 -6.02
N ASP A 113 -7.93 -13.46 -6.84
CA ASP A 113 -7.58 -14.35 -7.94
C ASP A 113 -6.95 -13.47 -9.03
N VAL A 114 -5.68 -13.72 -9.31
CA VAL A 114 -4.90 -13.01 -10.35
C VAL A 114 -4.70 -13.87 -11.60
N GLY A 115 -5.29 -15.08 -11.63
CA GLY A 115 -4.98 -16.11 -12.60
C GLY A 115 -3.56 -16.69 -12.42
N SER A 116 -3.33 -17.89 -12.93
CA SER A 116 -1.99 -18.43 -13.15
C SER A 116 -1.39 -17.76 -14.40
N GLY A 117 -1.00 -16.50 -14.25
CA GLY A 117 -0.64 -15.58 -15.34
C GLY A 117 0.74 -14.93 -15.22
N LEU A 118 1.79 -15.76 -15.20
CA LEU A 118 3.14 -15.44 -15.69
C LEU A 118 3.70 -16.65 -16.43
#